data_AF-A0AAW9QGZ5-F1
#
_entry.id   AF-A0AAW9QGZ5-F1
#
_cell.length_a   1.000
_cell.length_b   1.000
_cell.length_c   1.000
_cell.angle_alpha   90.00
_cell.angle_beta   90.00
_cell.angle_gamma   90.00
#
_symmetry.space_group_name_H-M   'P 1'
#
loop_
_entity.id
_entity.type
_entity.pdbx_description
1 polymer ?
#
loop_
_entity_poly.entity_id
_entity_poly.type
_entity_poly.pdbx_seq_one_letter_code
_entity_poly.pdbx_strand_id
1 'polypeptide(L)' 'MESVFESFKERIEVGIKNNIPVESRLIILGEIIYGAERQDLTPKEARELENLLNLSELLQNYQSLREQAIFGELIPR' A
#
# COMPACT_ATOMS: atom_id res chain seq x y z
N MET A 1 15.85 -1.17 17.47
CA MET A 1 14.88 -1.94 16.67
C MET A 1 14.09 -0.89 15.92
N GLU A 2 14.26 -0.81 14.61
CA GLU A 2 13.51 0.13 13.78
C GLU A 2 12.03 -0.30 13.76
N SER A 3 11.09 0.64 13.81
CA SER A 3 9.67 0.28 13.79
C SER A 3 9.31 -0.30 12.41
N VAL A 4 8.31 -1.19 12.38
CA VAL A 4 7.81 -1.75 11.10
C VAL A 4 7.42 -0.63 10.15
N PHE A 5 6.79 0.44 10.66
CA PHE A 5 6.44 1.63 9.91
C PHE A 5 7.65 2.29 9.23
N GLU A 6 8.73 2.59 9.98
CA GLU A 6 9.91 3.26 9.41
C GLU A 6 10.60 2.37 8.36
N SER A 7 10.64 1.05 8.56
CA SER A 7 11.20 0.12 7.57
C SER A 7 10.41 0.12 6.26
N PHE A 8 9.07 0.14 6.33
CA PHE A 8 8.23 0.28 5.13
C PHE A 8 8.47 1.63 4.44
N LYS A 9 8.49 2.71 5.22
CA LYS A 9 8.65 4.07 4.71
C LYS A 9 9.96 4.23 3.95
N GLU A 10 11.08 3.82 4.54
CA GLU A 10 12.39 3.87 3.88
C GLU A 10 12.39 3.07 2.57
N ARG A 11 11.84 1.85 2.58
CA ARG A 11 11.78 1.00 1.39
C ARG A 11 10.93 1.62 0.28
N ILE A 12 9.80 2.24 0.62
CA ILE A 12 8.94 2.94 -0.35
C ILE A 12 9.67 4.14 -0.95
N GLU A 13 10.29 4.97 -0.11
CA GLU A 13 11.04 6.16 -0.55
C GLU A 13 12.20 5.79 -1.47
N VAL A 14 12.99 4.77 -1.11
CA VAL A 14 14.07 4.23 -1.96
C VAL A 14 13.51 3.68 -3.26
N GLY A 15 12.38 2.97 -3.22
CA GLY A 15 11.73 2.45 -4.41
C GLY A 15 11.29 3.56 -5.37
N ILE A 16 10.61 4.59 -4.86
CA ILE A 16 10.15 5.74 -5.64
C ILE A 16 11.35 6.46 -6.27
N LYS A 17 12.41 6.71 -5.50
CA LYS A 17 13.65 7.34 -5.99
C LYS A 17 14.29 6.56 -7.14
N ASN A 18 14.12 5.23 -7.17
CA ASN A 18 14.65 4.35 -8.21
C ASN A 18 13.62 4.00 -9.30
N ASN A 19 12.49 4.72 -9.38
CA ASN A 19 11.44 4.49 -10.38
C ASN A 19 10.89 3.06 -10.38
N ILE A 20 10.60 2.49 -9.20
CA ILE A 20 10.01 1.14 -9.13
C ILE A 20 8.70 1.07 -9.95
N PRO A 21 8.48 -0.06 -10.64
CA PRO A 21 7.29 -0.25 -11.46
C PRO A 21 6.03 -0.33 -10.59
N VAL A 22 4.87 -0.06 -11.19
CA VAL A 22 3.57 0.01 -10.50
C VAL A 22 3.22 -1.32 -9.84
N GLU A 23 3.56 -2.42 -10.49
CA GLU A 23 3.38 -3.78 -10.00
C GLU A 23 4.13 -4.01 -8.68
N SER A 24 5.36 -3.51 -8.55
CA SER A 24 6.11 -3.58 -7.30
C SER A 24 5.46 -2.74 -6.20
N ARG A 25 4.88 -1.58 -6.53
CA ARG A 25 4.12 -0.77 -5.56
C ARG A 25 2.87 -1.50 -5.06
N LEU A 26 2.17 -2.22 -5.93
CA LEU A 26 1.02 -3.04 -5.57
C LEU A 26 1.40 -4.21 -4.64
N ILE A 27 2.56 -4.82 -4.85
CA ILE A 27 3.09 -5.85 -3.92
C ILE A 27 3.32 -5.23 -2.53
N ILE A 28 3.96 -4.06 -2.47
CA ILE A 28 4.19 -3.35 -1.21
C ILE A 28 2.86 -2.99 -0.53
N LEU A 29 1.84 -2.58 -1.29
CA LEU A 29 0.50 -2.32 -0.75
C LEU A 29 -0.09 -3.57 -0.07
N GLY A 30 0.04 -4.75 -0.69
CA GLY A 30 -0.40 -6.00 -0.09
C GLY A 30 0.29 -6.30 1.24
N GLU A 31 1.59 -6.04 1.32
CA GLU A 31 2.36 -6.20 2.57
C GLU A 31 1.94 -5.20 3.66
N ILE A 32 1.62 -3.95 3.29
CA ILE A 32 1.08 -2.95 4.22
C ILE A 32 -0.27 -3.40 4.78
N ILE A 33 -1.17 -3.87 3.91
CA ILE A 33 -2.49 -4.38 4.32
C ILE A 33 -2.31 -5.55 5.29
N TYR A 34 -1.44 -6.49 4.96
CA TYR A 34 -1.14 -7.64 5.83
C TYR A 34 -0.54 -7.21 7.18
N GLY A 35 0.35 -6.23 7.20
CA GLY A 35 0.89 -5.65 8.43
C GLY A 35 -0.17 -4.99 9.31
N ALA A 36 -1.15 -4.31 8.69
CA ALA A 36 -2.29 -3.72 9.40
C ALA A 36 -3.20 -4.79 10.02
N GLU A 37 -3.50 -5.88 9.29
CA GLU A 37 -4.31 -6.99 9.80
C GLU A 37 -3.66 -7.70 11.00
N ARG A 38 -2.33 -7.78 11.00
CA ARG A 38 -1.53 -8.35 12.09
C ARG A 38 -1.33 -7.42 13.28
N GLN A 39 -1.82 -6.18 13.20
CA GLN A 39 -1.58 -5.13 14.19
C GLN A 39 -0.10 -4.72 14.32
N ASP A 40 0.72 -5.06 13.33
CA ASP A 40 2.11 -4.58 13.22
C ASP A 40 2.15 -3.11 12.77
N LEU A 41 1.07 -2.63 12.15
CA LEU A 41 0.82 -1.24 11.78
C LEU A 41 -0.54 -0.79 12.32
N THR A 42 -0.62 0.43 12.82
CA THR A 42 -1.91 1.06 13.11
C THR A 42 -2.63 1.43 11.80
N PRO A 43 -3.97 1.59 11.81
CA PRO A 43 -4.71 2.04 10.62
C PRO A 43 -4.21 3.38 10.05
N LYS A 44 -3.71 4.26 10.93
CA LYS A 44 -3.15 5.55 10.53
C LYS A 44 -1.82 5.39 9.78
N GLU A 45 -0.92 4.56 10.30
CA GLU A 45 0.38 4.27 9.68
C GLU A 45 0.20 3.56 8.33
N ALA A 46 -0.68 2.55 8.27
CA ALA A 46 -0.98 1.85 7.02
C ALA A 46 -1.52 2.81 5.94
N ARG A 47 -2.39 3.76 6.33
CA ARG A 47 -2.91 4.78 5.42
C ARG A 47 -1.84 5.75 4.94
N GLU A 48 -0.92 6.13 5.82
CA GLU A 48 0.21 6.99 5.46
C GLU A 48 1.13 6.30 4.44
N LEU A 49 1.46 5.02 4.65
CA LEU A 49 2.25 4.22 3.72
C LEU A 49 1.52 3.99 2.39
N GLU A 50 0.21 3.73 2.40
CA GLU A 50 -0.61 3.63 1.17
C GLU A 50 -0.53 4.92 0.34
N ASN A 51 -0.62 6.08 0.99
CA ASN A 51 -0.54 7.38 0.32
C ASN A 51 0.85 7.60 -0.33
N LEU A 52 1.93 7.15 0.33
CA LEU A 52 3.28 7.27 -0.22
C LEU A 52 3.47 6.50 -1.54
N LEU A 53 2.79 5.36 -1.70
CA LEU A 53 2.86 4.58 -2.95
C LEU A 53 2.28 5.33 -4.17
N ASN A 54 1.45 6.35 -3.92
CA ASN A 54 0.82 7.19 -4.94
C ASN A 54 0.03 6.41 -6.02
N LEU A 55 -0.58 5.29 -5.63
CA LEU A 55 -1.27 4.39 -6.56
C LEU A 55 -2.55 5.00 -7.15
N SER A 56 -3.21 5.91 -6.43
CA SER A 56 -4.40 6.61 -6.91
C SER A 56 -4.13 7.54 -8.09
N GLU A 57 -2.92 8.09 -8.21
CA GLU A 57 -2.54 8.91 -9.36
C GLU A 57 -2.10 8.05 -10.57
N LEU A 58 -1.72 6.80 -10.33
CA LEU A 58 -1.17 5.90 -11.34
C LEU A 58 -2.22 4.94 -11.91
N LEU A 59 -3.26 4.61 -11.15
CA LEU A 59 -4.26 3.63 -11.50
C LEU A 59 -5.66 4.26 -11.59
N GLN A 60 -6.31 4.07 -12.74
CA GLN A 60 -7.73 4.41 -12.88
C GLN A 60 -8.56 3.52 -11.97
N ASN A 61 -9.60 4.10 -11.34
CA ASN A 61 -10.52 3.37 -10.44
C ASN A 61 -9.81 2.64 -9.29
N TYR A 62 -8.69 3.18 -8.80
CA TYR A 62 -7.88 2.59 -7.73
C TYR A 62 -8.70 2.11 -6.53
N GLN A 63 -9.69 2.89 -6.10
CA GLN A 63 -10.54 2.52 -4.97
C GLN A 63 -11.32 1.22 -5.24
N SER A 64 -11.94 1.08 -6.41
CA SER A 64 -12.66 -0.13 -6.79
C SER A 64 -11.74 -1.34 -6.93
N LEU A 65 -10.55 -1.16 -7.52
CA LEU A 65 -9.55 -2.22 -7.63
C LEU A 65 -9.07 -2.70 -6.26
N ARG A 66 -8.84 -1.77 -5.33
CA ARG A 66 -8.43 -2.09 -3.95
C ARG A 66 -9.53 -2.84 -3.21
N GLU A 67 -10.78 -2.38 -3.30
CA GLU A 67 -11.93 -3.04 -2.69
C GLU A 67 -12.07 -4.46 -3.24
N GLN A 68 -11.96 -4.65 -4.56
CA GLN A 68 -11.99 -5.98 -5.17
C GLN A 68 -10.85 -6.88 -4.71
N ALA A 69 -9.64 -6.34 -4.54
CA ALA A 69 -8.50 -7.13 -4.05
C ALA A 69 -8.68 -7.59 -2.59
N ILE A 70 -9.34 -6.78 -1.77
CA ILE A 70 -9.60 -7.10 -0.35
C ILE A 70 -10.75 -8.09 -0.20
N PHE A 71 -11.85 -7.87 -0.92
CA PHE A 71 -13.08 -8.65 -0.74
C PHE A 71 -13.23 -9.83 -1.71
N GLY A 72 -12.42 -9.88 -2.77
CA GLY A 72 -12.51 -10.88 -3.82
C GLY A 72 -13.62 -10.64 -4.84
N GLU A 73 -14.38 -9.53 -4.73
CA GLU A 73 -15.49 -9.19 -5.60
C GLU A 73 -15.57 -7.69 -5.93
N LEU A 74 -16.06 -7.35 -7.12
CA LEU A 74 -16.37 -5.97 -7.48
C LEU A 74 -17.61 -5.55 -6.72
N ILE A 75 -17.47 -4.57 -5.82
CA ILE A 75 -18.60 -3.95 -5.14
C ILE A 75 -19.25 -2.96 -6.12
N PRO A 76 -20.46 -3.22 -6.65
CA PRO A 76 -21.16 -2.27 -7.51
C PRO A 76 -21.56 -1.06 -6.66
N ARG A 77 -21.28 0.15 -7.16
CA ARG A 77 -21.72 1.41 -6.54
C ARG A 77 -22.98 1.95 -7.20
#